data_AF-A0A9D9PVY8-F1
#
_entry.id   AF-A0A9D9PVY8-F1
#
_cell.length_a   1.000
_cell.length_b   1.000
_cell.length_c   1.000
_cell.angle_alpha   90.00
_cell.angle_beta   90.00
_cell.angle_gamma   90.00
#
_symmetry.space_group_name_H-M   'P 1'
#
loop_
_entity.id
_entity.type
_entity.pdbx_description
1 polymer ?
#
loop_
_entity_poly.entity_id
_entity_poly.type
_entity_poly.pdbx_seq_one_letter_code
_entity_poly.pdbx_strand_id
1 'polypeptide(L)'
;MKKLYTVIVMAAMLILMPLNAAAALHFDPARGEISCKNAPEGTVYLDILVAMPTDDENYTAFNGQIPYISNDEETTGGEELDIDENSEIAKYSEDGYVSLSLHHKRAKAYQVKTDGSPSLLVMDSNESNSCDFIDLYHAYGDYKAAYVDAEGHVLGVTGISERKFSRSTPYGFSADGSALIYHQHGAHPVVIGITVAVMAVLLMSLPVTFMIISSKRKRGK
;
A
#
# COMPACT_ATOMS: atom_id res chain seq x y z
N MET A 1 -30.12 33.82 -14.11
CA MET A 1 -28.98 33.87 -13.16
C MET A 1 -29.16 32.93 -11.96
N LYS A 2 -30.31 32.91 -11.25
CA LYS A 2 -30.55 31.96 -10.12
C LYS A 2 -30.36 30.48 -10.48
N LYS A 3 -30.88 30.03 -11.62
CA LYS A 3 -30.78 28.62 -12.08
C LYS A 3 -29.34 28.15 -12.33
N LEU A 4 -28.45 29.02 -12.81
CA LEU A 4 -27.05 28.68 -13.07
C LEU A 4 -26.27 28.46 -11.75
N TYR A 5 -26.57 29.25 -10.73
CA TYR A 5 -25.97 29.12 -9.40
C TYR A 5 -26.38 27.81 -8.72
N THR A 6 -27.66 27.44 -8.80
CA THR A 6 -28.14 26.16 -8.27
C THR A 6 -27.48 24.97 -8.98
N VAL A 7 -27.23 25.06 -10.29
CA VAL A 7 -26.52 24.02 -11.04
C VAL A 7 -25.05 23.92 -10.64
N ILE A 8 -24.35 25.04 -10.45
CA ILE A 8 -22.94 25.03 -10.01
C ILE A 8 -22.82 24.49 -8.58
N VAL A 9 -23.71 24.89 -7.66
CA VAL A 9 -23.71 24.38 -6.28
C VAL A 9 -24.08 22.90 -6.22
N MET A 10 -25.06 22.45 -7.01
CA MET A 10 -25.38 21.02 -7.10
C MET A 10 -24.23 20.21 -7.72
N ALA A 11 -23.57 20.74 -8.76
CA ALA A 11 -22.41 20.08 -9.36
C ALA A 11 -21.24 20.00 -8.36
N ALA A 12 -20.97 21.06 -7.60
CA ALA A 12 -19.95 21.05 -6.54
C ALA A 12 -20.30 20.04 -5.44
N MET A 13 -21.55 19.97 -4.98
CA MET A 13 -21.99 18.97 -3.99
C MET A 13 -21.94 17.54 -4.51
N LEU A 14 -22.33 17.31 -5.77
CA LEU A 14 -22.25 15.98 -6.43
C LEU A 14 -20.82 15.50 -6.62
N ILE A 15 -19.86 16.42 -6.82
CA ILE A 15 -18.43 16.09 -6.90
C ILE A 15 -17.85 15.86 -5.51
N LEU A 16 -18.21 16.67 -4.50
CA LEU A 16 -17.63 16.62 -3.15
C LEU A 16 -18.11 15.42 -2.31
N MET A 17 -19.35 14.96 -2.45
CA MET A 17 -19.89 13.83 -1.67
C MET A 17 -19.15 12.49 -1.88
N PRO A 18 -18.83 12.04 -3.11
CA PRO A 18 -18.11 10.78 -3.33
C PRO A 18 -16.62 10.82 -2.95
N LEU A 19 -16.03 12.01 -2.69
CA LEU A 19 -14.68 12.13 -2.12
C LEU A 19 -14.66 11.84 -0.63
N ASN A 20 -15.68 12.27 0.11
CA ASN A 20 -15.76 12.03 1.57
C ASN A 20 -16.00 10.55 1.91
N ALA A 21 -16.74 9.81 1.08
CA ALA A 21 -16.98 8.39 1.29
C ALA A 21 -15.72 7.52 1.06
N ALA A 22 -14.86 7.92 0.13
CA ALA A 22 -13.59 7.25 -0.12
C ALA A 22 -12.52 7.55 0.94
N ALA A 23 -12.65 8.66 1.66
CA ALA A 23 -11.79 9.03 2.78
C ALA A 23 -12.25 8.44 4.14
N ALA A 24 -13.38 7.71 4.17
CA ALA A 24 -13.96 7.19 5.41
C ALA A 24 -13.33 5.85 5.86
N LEU A 25 -12.75 5.09 4.93
CA LEU A 25 -11.97 3.90 5.26
C LEU A 25 -10.52 4.33 5.44
N HIS A 26 -9.99 4.17 6.64
CA HIS A 26 -8.59 4.47 6.95
C HIS A 26 -7.87 3.15 7.19
N PHE A 27 -6.98 2.76 6.28
CA PHE A 27 -6.09 1.64 6.46
C PHE A 27 -4.70 2.14 6.85
N ASP A 28 -4.04 1.44 7.76
CA ASP A 28 -2.67 1.74 8.18
C ASP A 28 -1.71 1.35 7.04
N PRO A 29 -0.98 2.30 6.44
CA PRO A 29 -0.07 2.00 5.34
C PRO A 29 1.16 1.18 5.77
N ALA A 30 1.43 1.04 7.07
CA ALA A 30 2.51 0.19 7.59
C ALA A 30 2.07 -1.27 7.81
N ARG A 31 0.79 -1.59 7.56
CA ARG A 31 0.22 -2.94 7.67
C ARG A 31 -0.16 -3.44 6.28
N GLY A 32 0.57 -4.44 5.80
CA GLY A 32 0.43 -5.01 4.47
C GLY A 32 -0.24 -6.37 4.53
N GLU A 33 -1.42 -6.49 3.93
CA GLU A 33 -2.12 -7.77 3.76
C GLU A 33 -1.54 -8.54 2.58
N ILE A 34 -1.08 -9.76 2.81
CA ILE A 34 -0.45 -10.61 1.81
C ILE A 34 -1.38 -11.80 1.53
N SER A 35 -1.77 -11.94 0.27
CA SER A 35 -2.62 -13.02 -0.19
C SER A 35 -2.00 -13.73 -1.39
N CYS A 36 -2.35 -15.00 -1.55
CA CYS A 36 -1.77 -15.85 -2.57
C CYS A 36 -2.82 -16.75 -3.21
N LYS A 37 -2.73 -16.91 -4.53
CA LYS A 37 -3.46 -17.90 -5.33
C LYS A 37 -2.50 -18.63 -6.26
N ASN A 38 -2.84 -19.87 -6.62
CA ASN A 38 -2.07 -20.69 -7.55
C ASN A 38 -0.57 -20.78 -7.18
N ALA A 39 -0.27 -20.90 -5.89
CA ALA A 39 1.08 -21.08 -5.39
C ALA A 39 1.70 -22.40 -5.90
N PRO A 40 3.03 -22.46 -6.08
CA PRO A 40 3.75 -23.73 -6.22
C PRO A 40 3.43 -24.69 -5.08
N GLU A 41 3.42 -25.99 -5.37
CA GLU A 41 3.23 -27.03 -4.35
C GLU A 41 4.33 -26.93 -3.28
N GLY A 42 3.95 -27.05 -2.00
CA GLY A 42 4.86 -26.91 -0.87
C GLY A 42 4.97 -25.49 -0.30
N THR A 43 4.37 -24.48 -0.94
CA THR A 43 4.37 -23.10 -0.41
C THR A 43 3.67 -23.05 0.95
N VAL A 44 4.36 -22.53 1.95
CA VAL A 44 3.82 -22.22 3.28
C VAL A 44 3.49 -20.74 3.41
N TYR A 45 4.36 -19.87 2.90
CA TYR A 45 4.12 -18.42 2.92
C TYR A 45 4.76 -17.72 1.72
N LEU A 46 4.44 -16.43 1.57
CA LEU A 46 4.95 -15.58 0.49
C LEU A 46 5.80 -14.46 1.08
N ASP A 47 7.09 -14.45 0.86
CA ASP A 47 7.90 -13.33 1.32
C ASP A 47 7.96 -12.20 0.29
N ILE A 48 7.88 -10.95 0.75
CA ILE A 48 7.98 -9.79 -0.14
C ILE A 48 9.44 -9.43 -0.32
N LEU A 49 9.87 -9.30 -1.57
CA LEU A 49 11.23 -8.96 -1.93
C LEU A 49 11.33 -7.51 -2.37
N VAL A 50 12.38 -6.83 -1.92
CA VAL A 50 12.64 -5.42 -2.21
C VAL A 50 14.05 -5.24 -2.78
N ALA A 51 14.20 -4.35 -3.76
CA ALA A 51 15.49 -4.01 -4.37
C ALA A 51 16.32 -3.10 -3.45
N MET A 52 16.78 -3.62 -2.32
CA MET A 52 17.48 -2.88 -1.28
C MET A 52 18.99 -3.23 -1.27
N PRO A 53 19.89 -2.27 -1.54
CA PRO A 53 21.32 -2.48 -1.46
C PRO A 53 21.79 -2.87 -0.05
N THR A 54 22.84 -3.69 0.04
CA THR A 54 23.37 -4.14 1.34
C THR A 54 24.10 -3.05 2.14
N ASP A 55 24.45 -1.92 1.50
CA ASP A 55 25.02 -0.74 2.14
C ASP A 55 23.97 0.31 2.52
N ASP A 56 22.69 0.03 2.29
CA ASP A 56 21.56 0.88 2.71
C ASP A 56 21.49 1.00 4.23
N GLU A 57 21.16 2.19 4.73
CA GLU A 57 21.07 2.44 6.17
C GLU A 57 19.96 1.63 6.85
N ASN A 58 18.96 1.15 6.12
CA ASN A 58 17.86 0.33 6.61
C ASN A 58 18.11 -1.18 6.42
N TYR A 59 19.22 -1.58 5.80
CA TYR A 59 19.59 -2.98 5.60
C TYR A 59 20.22 -3.60 6.85
N THR A 60 19.88 -4.85 7.14
CA THR A 60 20.61 -5.74 8.05
C THR A 60 20.81 -7.10 7.42
N ALA A 61 21.92 -7.77 7.77
CA ALA A 61 22.22 -9.11 7.26
C ALA A 61 21.15 -10.13 7.64
N PHE A 62 20.56 -9.99 8.82
CA PHE A 62 19.39 -10.71 9.29
C PHE A 62 18.82 -9.92 10.48
N ASN A 63 17.52 -9.64 10.52
CA ASN A 63 16.91 -8.83 11.58
C ASN A 63 16.35 -9.67 12.74
N GLY A 64 16.37 -11.01 12.62
CA GLY A 64 15.82 -11.92 13.63
C GLY A 64 14.30 -11.94 13.73
N GLN A 65 13.58 -11.29 12.81
CA GLN A 65 12.12 -11.31 12.75
C GLN A 65 11.66 -12.49 11.90
N ILE A 66 11.52 -13.64 12.54
CA ILE A 66 11.11 -14.88 11.88
C ILE A 66 9.60 -14.82 11.64
N PRO A 67 9.11 -15.12 10.41
CA PRO A 67 7.69 -15.28 10.16
C PRO A 67 7.10 -16.39 11.03
N TYR A 68 5.90 -16.18 11.56
CA TYR A 68 5.24 -17.14 12.45
C TYR A 68 3.81 -17.40 12.02
N ILE A 69 3.35 -18.63 12.24
CA ILE A 69 1.98 -19.05 11.95
C ILE A 69 1.09 -18.70 13.14
N SER A 70 0.04 -17.90 12.90
CA SER A 70 -0.99 -17.61 13.90
C SER A 70 -2.27 -17.13 13.24
N ASN A 71 -3.40 -17.76 13.58
CA ASN A 71 -4.72 -17.36 13.07
C ASN A 71 -5.40 -16.29 13.93
N ASP A 72 -4.81 -15.90 15.06
CA ASP A 72 -5.37 -14.87 15.95
C ASP A 72 -5.22 -13.44 15.39
N GLU A 73 -6.12 -12.53 15.71
CA GLU A 73 -6.05 -11.14 15.22
C GLU A 73 -4.87 -10.35 15.80
N GLU A 74 -4.28 -10.84 16.89
CA GLU A 74 -3.12 -10.22 17.53
C GLU A 74 -1.82 -10.65 16.84
N THR A 75 -0.89 -9.70 16.67
CA THR A 75 0.43 -9.94 16.09
C THR A 75 1.44 -10.43 17.14
N THR A 76 1.00 -11.25 18.09
CA THR A 76 1.82 -11.76 19.19
C THR A 76 1.49 -13.21 19.45
N GLY A 77 2.53 -14.05 19.49
CA GLY A 77 2.38 -15.49 19.69
C GLY A 77 2.08 -16.23 18.38
N GLY A 78 2.61 -17.44 18.29
CA GLY A 78 2.51 -18.30 17.11
C GLY A 78 3.63 -19.32 17.09
N GLU A 79 3.55 -20.22 16.12
CA GLU A 79 4.63 -21.16 15.81
C GLU A 79 5.58 -20.49 14.82
N GLU A 80 6.82 -20.22 15.23
CA GLU A 80 7.85 -19.71 14.34
C GLU A 80 8.17 -20.75 13.26
N LEU A 81 8.34 -20.30 12.02
CA LEU A 81 8.86 -21.16 10.95
C LEU A 81 10.34 -21.48 11.21
N ASP A 82 10.82 -22.60 10.64
CA ASP A 82 12.23 -23.02 10.76
C ASP A 82 13.09 -22.24 9.76
N ILE A 83 13.19 -20.93 9.98
CA ILE A 83 13.92 -20.00 9.13
C ILE A 83 15.02 -19.34 9.94
N ASP A 84 16.24 -19.45 9.45
CA ASP A 84 17.42 -18.82 10.04
C ASP A 84 18.24 -18.07 8.99
N GLU A 85 19.38 -17.51 9.41
CA GLU A 85 20.33 -16.84 8.52
C GLU A 85 20.92 -17.77 7.43
N ASN A 86 20.72 -19.09 7.55
CA ASN A 86 21.20 -20.08 6.60
C ASN A 86 20.16 -20.50 5.57
N SER A 87 18.87 -20.28 5.82
CA SER A 87 17.78 -20.53 4.89
C SER A 87 17.99 -19.82 3.55
N GLU A 88 17.48 -20.42 2.47
CA GLU A 88 17.64 -19.89 1.12
C GLU A 88 17.05 -18.48 0.99
N ILE A 89 15.86 -18.26 1.55
CA ILE A 89 15.20 -16.95 1.55
C ILE A 89 16.02 -15.86 2.26
N ALA A 90 16.77 -16.19 3.32
CA ALA A 90 17.62 -15.26 4.05
C ALA A 90 18.94 -14.93 3.31
N LYS A 91 19.31 -15.74 2.32
CA LYS A 91 20.48 -15.52 1.45
C LYS A 91 20.09 -14.99 0.08
N TYR A 92 18.79 -14.94 -0.21
CA TYR A 92 18.27 -14.55 -1.50
C TYR A 92 18.70 -13.11 -1.84
N SER A 93 19.35 -12.94 -2.99
CA SER A 93 19.93 -11.65 -3.42
C SER A 93 19.94 -11.48 -4.95
N GLU A 94 19.07 -12.18 -5.68
CA GLU A 94 19.05 -12.11 -7.15
C GLU A 94 18.50 -10.76 -7.65
N ASP A 95 19.16 -10.19 -8.66
CA ASP A 95 18.88 -8.85 -9.21
C ASP A 95 18.86 -7.71 -8.17
N GLY A 96 19.53 -7.91 -7.02
CA GLY A 96 19.51 -6.96 -5.91
C GLY A 96 18.24 -6.98 -5.05
N TYR A 97 17.34 -7.95 -5.28
CA TYR A 97 16.16 -8.15 -4.45
C TYR A 97 16.50 -9.03 -3.25
N VAL A 98 16.10 -8.60 -2.06
CA VAL A 98 16.28 -9.31 -0.78
C VAL A 98 14.95 -9.41 -0.04
N SER A 99 14.85 -10.35 0.89
CA SER A 99 13.70 -10.48 1.79
C SER A 99 13.43 -9.19 2.59
N LEU A 100 12.25 -8.59 2.41
CA LEU A 100 11.85 -7.41 3.16
C LEU A 100 11.67 -7.75 4.64
N SER A 101 11.06 -8.90 4.94
CA SER A 101 10.75 -9.31 6.31
C SER A 101 12.00 -9.67 7.12
N LEU A 102 13.06 -10.18 6.47
CA LEU A 102 14.29 -10.65 7.14
C LEU A 102 15.44 -9.63 7.11
N HIS A 103 15.48 -8.70 6.15
CA HIS A 103 16.61 -7.77 5.99
C HIS A 103 16.31 -6.30 6.27
N HIS A 104 15.04 -5.89 6.35
CA HIS A 104 14.73 -4.51 6.66
C HIS A 104 14.73 -4.27 8.18
N LYS A 105 15.49 -3.30 8.67
CA LYS A 105 15.58 -2.95 10.10
C LYS A 105 14.25 -2.63 10.76
N ARG A 106 13.29 -2.20 9.95
CA ARG A 106 11.95 -1.78 10.39
C ARG A 106 10.86 -2.82 10.12
N ALA A 107 11.17 -3.98 9.56
CA ALA A 107 10.21 -5.08 9.58
C ALA A 107 10.01 -5.49 11.04
N LYS A 108 8.77 -5.47 11.52
CA LYS A 108 8.44 -5.63 12.95
C LYS A 108 7.81 -6.98 13.26
N ALA A 109 6.95 -7.46 12.37
CA ALA A 109 6.29 -8.75 12.52
C ALA A 109 5.84 -9.25 11.15
N TYR A 110 5.91 -10.56 10.95
CA TYR A 110 5.26 -11.22 9.84
C TYR A 110 4.42 -12.40 10.34
N GLN A 111 3.10 -12.21 10.36
CA GLN A 111 2.12 -13.24 10.71
C GLN A 111 1.63 -13.96 9.46
N VAL A 112 1.80 -15.28 9.41
CA VAL A 112 1.30 -16.16 8.35
C VAL A 112 -0.06 -16.75 8.77
N LYS A 113 -1.07 -16.56 7.93
CA LYS A 113 -2.43 -17.08 8.13
C LYS A 113 -2.64 -18.39 7.37
N THR A 114 -3.26 -19.37 8.02
CA THR A 114 -3.53 -20.70 7.42
C THR A 114 -5.03 -20.96 7.19
N ASP A 115 -5.90 -20.09 7.69
CA ASP A 115 -7.35 -20.17 7.57
C ASP A 115 -7.89 -19.58 6.24
N GLY A 116 -7.00 -19.14 5.36
CA GLY A 116 -7.32 -18.49 4.09
C GLY A 116 -7.56 -16.99 4.19
N SER A 117 -7.45 -16.39 5.38
CA SER A 117 -7.33 -14.94 5.52
C SER A 117 -5.95 -14.45 5.05
N PRO A 118 -5.81 -13.14 4.71
CA PRO A 118 -4.51 -12.61 4.31
C PRO A 118 -3.50 -12.64 5.45
N SER A 119 -2.29 -13.10 5.16
CA SER A 119 -1.13 -12.94 6.04
C SER A 119 -0.80 -11.45 6.23
N LEU A 120 -0.11 -11.10 7.30
CA LEU A 120 0.11 -9.71 7.68
C LEU A 120 1.60 -9.41 7.90
N LEU A 121 2.15 -8.54 7.05
CA LEU A 121 3.47 -7.96 7.25
C LEU A 121 3.32 -6.56 7.85
N VAL A 122 3.97 -6.33 9.00
CA VAL A 122 3.91 -5.07 9.73
C VAL A 122 5.28 -4.41 9.74
N MET A 123 5.32 -3.17 9.28
CA MET A 123 6.47 -2.30 9.38
C MET A 123 6.37 -1.43 10.63
N ASP A 124 7.49 -1.11 11.24
CA ASP A 124 7.54 -0.14 12.33
C ASP A 124 7.37 1.26 11.76
N SER A 125 6.21 1.89 12.01
CA SER A 125 5.89 3.25 11.59
C SER A 125 5.30 4.02 12.76
N ASN A 126 5.77 5.25 12.96
CA ASN A 126 5.29 6.15 14.01
C ASN A 126 5.22 7.60 13.49
N GLU A 127 4.70 8.52 14.30
CA GLU A 127 4.48 9.93 13.89
C GLU A 127 5.77 10.68 13.53
N SER A 128 6.93 10.27 14.05
CA SER A 128 8.21 10.97 13.85
C SER A 128 9.12 10.32 12.81
N ASN A 129 8.81 9.08 12.40
CA ASN A 129 9.55 8.34 11.39
C ASN A 129 8.59 7.31 10.77
N SER A 130 8.12 7.55 9.54
CA SER A 130 7.28 6.59 8.82
C SER A 130 8.17 5.59 8.07
N CYS A 131 7.77 4.32 8.10
CA CYS A 131 8.25 3.31 7.16
C CYS A 131 7.04 2.48 6.81
N ASP A 132 6.32 2.97 5.82
CA ASP A 132 5.12 2.32 5.32
C ASP A 132 5.35 1.79 3.90
N PHE A 133 4.42 1.01 3.36
CA PHE A 133 4.59 0.42 2.04
C PHE A 133 4.58 1.46 0.91
N ILE A 134 4.12 2.69 1.14
CA ILE A 134 4.21 3.78 0.16
C ILE A 134 5.64 4.33 0.15
N ASP A 135 6.22 4.58 1.33
CA ASP A 135 7.59 5.04 1.50
C ASP A 135 8.60 4.03 0.94
N LEU A 136 8.41 2.74 1.25
CA LEU A 136 9.23 1.66 0.71
C LEU A 136 9.19 1.63 -0.82
N TYR A 137 8.01 1.80 -1.42
CA TYR A 137 7.86 1.84 -2.88
C TYR A 137 8.59 3.03 -3.48
N HIS A 138 8.54 4.19 -2.81
CA HIS A 138 9.26 5.38 -3.26
C HIS A 138 10.78 5.25 -3.14
N ALA A 139 11.26 4.57 -2.09
CA ALA A 139 12.68 4.38 -1.84
C ALA A 139 13.30 3.31 -2.76
N TYR A 140 12.64 2.17 -2.89
CA TYR A 140 13.22 0.97 -3.51
C TYR A 140 12.54 0.55 -4.82
N GLY A 141 11.42 1.16 -5.16
CA GLY A 141 10.68 0.89 -6.39
C GLY A 141 9.72 -0.29 -6.28
N ASP A 142 9.61 -1.04 -7.37
CA ASP A 142 8.66 -2.15 -7.49
C ASP A 142 9.13 -3.37 -6.68
N TYR A 143 8.19 -4.25 -6.37
CA TYR A 143 8.42 -5.44 -5.54
C TYR A 143 8.49 -6.72 -6.37
N LYS A 144 9.09 -7.76 -5.81
CA LYS A 144 8.86 -9.16 -6.20
C LYS A 144 8.34 -9.92 -4.98
N ALA A 145 7.96 -11.17 -5.16
CA ALA A 145 7.63 -12.04 -4.04
C ALA A 145 8.22 -13.43 -4.26
N ALA A 146 8.68 -14.05 -3.18
CA ALA A 146 9.18 -15.42 -3.15
C ALA A 146 8.13 -16.34 -2.53
N TYR A 147 7.85 -17.46 -3.18
CA TYR A 147 7.13 -18.58 -2.59
C TYR A 147 8.10 -19.39 -1.75
N VAL A 148 7.79 -19.58 -0.47
CA VAL A 148 8.71 -20.18 0.48
C VAL A 148 8.03 -21.35 1.21
N ASP A 149 8.75 -22.45 1.37
CA ASP A 149 8.32 -23.60 2.16
C ASP A 149 8.52 -23.39 3.68
N ALA A 150 8.35 -24.44 4.49
CA ALA A 150 8.45 -24.35 5.94
C ALA A 150 9.88 -24.14 6.44
N GLU A 151 10.86 -24.61 5.67
CA GLU A 151 12.29 -24.63 5.96
C GLU A 151 13.04 -23.43 5.36
N GLY A 152 12.33 -22.56 4.64
CA GLY A 152 12.90 -21.35 4.05
C GLY A 152 13.55 -21.56 2.68
N HIS A 153 13.23 -22.63 1.95
CA HIS A 153 13.62 -22.80 0.55
C HIS A 153 12.73 -21.98 -0.37
N VAL A 154 13.32 -21.44 -1.44
CA VAL A 154 12.61 -20.62 -2.42
C VAL A 154 12.09 -21.52 -3.54
N LEU A 155 10.77 -21.71 -3.57
CA LEU A 155 10.09 -22.55 -4.56
C LEU A 155 9.87 -21.83 -5.90
N GLY A 156 9.93 -20.50 -5.89
CA GLY A 156 9.80 -19.67 -7.07
C GLY A 156 9.67 -18.20 -6.72
N VAL A 157 9.92 -17.34 -7.69
CA VAL A 157 9.85 -15.88 -7.53
C VAL A 157 8.96 -15.29 -8.60
N THR A 158 8.12 -14.33 -8.23
CA THR A 158 7.25 -13.63 -9.17
C THR A 158 8.04 -12.67 -10.07
N GLY A 159 7.41 -12.24 -11.16
CA GLY A 159 7.82 -11.03 -11.85
C GLY A 159 7.67 -9.78 -10.97
N ILE A 160 8.13 -8.65 -11.52
CA ILE A 160 7.98 -7.33 -10.91
C ILE A 160 6.50 -6.99 -10.71
N SER A 161 6.16 -6.40 -9.57
CA SER A 161 4.79 -6.10 -9.18
C SER A 161 4.11 -5.09 -10.11
N GLU A 162 2.84 -5.33 -10.44
CA GLU A 162 1.95 -4.29 -10.97
C GLU A 162 1.34 -3.50 -9.79
N ARG A 163 1.43 -2.17 -9.83
CA ARG A 163 0.80 -1.33 -8.80
C ARG A 163 -0.66 -1.02 -9.14
N LYS A 164 -1.57 -1.31 -8.21
CA LYS A 164 -3.01 -0.99 -8.33
C LYS A 164 -3.50 -0.13 -7.19
N PHE A 165 -4.33 0.86 -7.53
CA PHE A 165 -4.96 1.76 -6.57
C PHE A 165 -6.40 1.34 -6.31
N SER A 166 -6.78 1.27 -5.04
CA SER A 166 -8.14 0.89 -4.64
C SER A 166 -8.61 1.71 -3.44
N ARG A 167 -9.85 2.19 -3.49
CA ARG A 167 -10.48 2.92 -2.38
C ARG A 167 -11.08 1.99 -1.32
N SER A 168 -11.08 0.68 -1.56
CA SER A 168 -11.72 -0.31 -0.68
C SER A 168 -10.79 -1.44 -0.27
N THR A 169 -9.65 -1.60 -0.96
CA THR A 169 -8.66 -2.61 -0.63
C THR A 169 -7.62 -1.99 0.31
N PRO A 170 -7.21 -2.70 1.37
CA PRO A 170 -6.07 -2.33 2.21
C PRO A 170 -4.76 -2.26 1.42
N TYR A 171 -3.71 -1.78 2.08
CA TYR A 171 -2.34 -1.88 1.56
C TYR A 171 -1.87 -3.34 1.61
N GLY A 172 -1.07 -3.75 0.64
CA GLY A 172 -0.47 -5.08 0.67
C GLY A 172 -0.28 -5.69 -0.71
N PHE A 173 -0.30 -7.02 -0.79
CA PHE A 173 0.16 -7.79 -1.92
C PHE A 173 -0.77 -8.94 -2.26
N SER A 174 -1.00 -9.15 -3.56
CA SER A 174 -1.69 -10.34 -4.07
C SER A 174 -0.80 -11.02 -5.10
N ALA A 175 -0.36 -12.23 -4.80
CA ALA A 175 0.38 -13.08 -5.72
C ALA A 175 -0.54 -14.10 -6.40
N ASP A 176 -0.33 -14.31 -7.71
CA ASP A 176 -1.02 -15.32 -8.51
C ASP A 176 -0.01 -15.99 -9.43
N GLY A 177 0.52 -17.15 -9.01
CA GLY A 177 1.60 -17.85 -9.72
C GLY A 177 2.79 -16.93 -9.99
N SER A 178 3.09 -16.61 -11.25
CA SER A 178 4.23 -15.76 -11.59
C SER A 178 3.99 -14.25 -11.46
N ALA A 179 2.76 -13.81 -11.13
CA ALA A 179 2.40 -12.39 -11.07
C ALA A 179 2.27 -11.89 -9.63
N LEU A 180 2.64 -10.63 -9.42
CA LEU A 180 2.46 -9.92 -8.15
C LEU A 180 1.73 -8.60 -8.39
N ILE A 181 0.78 -8.29 -7.52
CA ILE A 181 0.11 -6.99 -7.49
C ILE A 181 0.42 -6.33 -6.14
N TYR A 182 0.94 -5.10 -6.19
CA TYR A 182 1.00 -4.22 -5.02
C TYR A 182 -0.27 -3.37 -4.95
N HIS A 183 -1.06 -3.56 -3.91
CA HIS A 183 -2.26 -2.80 -3.63
C HIS A 183 -1.93 -1.57 -2.79
N GLN A 184 -2.18 -0.40 -3.35
CA GLN A 184 -2.08 0.87 -2.65
C GLN A 184 -3.48 1.39 -2.37
N HIS A 185 -3.82 1.58 -1.09
CA HIS A 185 -5.09 2.17 -0.74
C HIS A 185 -5.15 3.64 -1.18
N GLY A 186 -6.32 4.06 -1.66
CA GLY A 186 -6.60 5.43 -2.08
C GLY A 186 -6.88 5.57 -3.57
N ALA A 187 -7.02 6.82 -3.99
CA ALA A 187 -7.29 7.14 -5.39
C ALA A 187 -5.98 7.24 -6.18
N HIS A 188 -6.03 6.88 -7.46
CA HIS A 188 -4.90 7.07 -8.37
C HIS A 188 -4.46 8.55 -8.38
N PRO A 189 -3.15 8.88 -8.36
CA PRO A 189 -2.66 10.25 -8.28
C PRO A 189 -3.23 11.20 -9.34
N VAL A 190 -3.42 10.70 -10.57
CA VAL A 190 -4.06 11.46 -11.67
C VAL A 190 -5.49 11.87 -11.33
N VAL A 191 -6.28 10.98 -10.71
CA VAL A 191 -7.67 11.29 -10.31
C VAL A 191 -7.66 12.37 -9.22
N ILE A 192 -6.73 12.30 -8.28
CA ILE A 192 -6.54 13.33 -7.25
C ILE A 192 -6.18 14.66 -7.92
N GLY A 193 -5.21 14.67 -8.84
CA GLY A 193 -4.77 15.87 -9.56
C GLY A 193 -5.91 16.53 -10.36
N ILE A 194 -6.69 15.75 -11.11
CA ILE A 194 -7.86 16.26 -11.85
C ILE A 194 -8.88 16.87 -10.88
N THR A 195 -9.14 16.20 -9.76
CA THR A 195 -10.09 16.68 -8.75
C THR A 195 -9.65 18.02 -8.17
N VAL A 196 -8.39 18.13 -7.77
CA VAL A 196 -7.82 19.37 -7.22
C VAL A 196 -7.88 20.50 -8.24
N ALA A 197 -7.56 20.22 -9.52
CA ALA A 197 -7.64 21.21 -10.59
C ALA A 197 -9.07 21.72 -10.80
N VAL A 198 -10.06 20.82 -10.85
CA VAL A 198 -11.48 21.18 -10.98
C VAL A 198 -11.93 22.03 -9.79
N MET A 199 -11.55 21.66 -8.56
CA MET A 199 -11.85 22.42 -7.35
C MET A 199 -11.25 23.83 -7.39
N ALA A 200 -9.99 23.97 -7.82
CA ALA A 200 -9.34 25.26 -7.96
C ALA A 200 -10.06 26.17 -8.96
N VAL A 201 -10.47 25.63 -10.12
CA VAL A 201 -11.23 26.38 -11.13
C VAL A 201 -12.59 26.83 -10.58
N LEU A 202 -13.30 25.95 -9.88
CA LEU A 202 -14.58 26.29 -9.25
C LEU A 202 -14.40 27.41 -8.22
N LEU A 203 -13.42 27.31 -7.33
CA LEU A 203 -13.14 28.33 -6.31
C LEU A 203 -12.72 29.67 -6.92
N MET A 204 -11.90 29.68 -7.98
CA MET A 204 -11.52 30.91 -8.69
C MET A 204 -12.69 31.57 -9.43
N SER A 205 -13.69 30.79 -9.87
CA SER A 205 -14.87 31.32 -10.56
C SER A 205 -15.87 32.04 -9.63
N LEU A 206 -15.85 31.74 -8.32
CA LEU A 206 -16.74 32.33 -7.31
C LEU A 206 -16.57 33.86 -7.13
N PRO A 207 -15.36 34.43 -6.97
CA PRO A 207 -15.19 35.88 -6.86
C PRO A 207 -15.58 36.64 -8.14
N VAL A 208 -15.26 36.08 -9.33
CA VAL A 208 -15.66 36.68 -10.61
C VAL A 208 -17.19 36.74 -10.74
N THR A 209 -17.87 35.65 -10.41
CA THR A 209 -19.33 35.61 -10.41
C THR A 209 -19.94 36.55 -9.37
N PHE A 210 -19.37 36.66 -8.16
CA PHE A 210 -19.80 37.61 -7.14
C PHE A 210 -19.62 39.08 -7.57
N MET A 211 -18.52 39.41 -8.25
CA MET A 211 -18.25 40.76 -8.77
C MET A 211 -19.24 41.15 -9.88
N ILE A 212 -19.60 40.21 -10.77
CA ILE A 212 -20.63 40.43 -11.80
C ILE A 212 -22.02 40.63 -11.17
N ILE A 213 -22.36 39.89 -10.11
CA ILE A 213 -23.66 40.01 -9.44
C ILE A 213 -23.76 41.34 -8.67
N SER A 214 -22.74 41.72 -7.92
CA SER A 214 -22.71 42.96 -7.14
C SER A 214 -22.72 44.21 -8.02
N SER A 215 -22.01 44.20 -9.16
CA SER A 215 -22.03 45.30 -10.14
C SER A 215 -23.39 45.47 -10.82
N LYS A 216 -24.08 44.38 -11.19
CA LYS A 216 -25.46 44.46 -11.71
C LYS A 216 -26.45 44.98 -10.68
N ARG A 217 -26.28 44.67 -9.39
CA ARG A 217 -27.15 45.16 -8.32
C ARG A 217 -26.96 46.66 -8.02
N LYS A 218 -25.75 47.20 -8.25
CA LYS A 218 -25.47 48.64 -8.16
C LYS A 218 -26.03 49.46 -9.33
N ARG A 219 -26.13 48.87 -10.54
CA ARG A 219 -26.67 49.56 -11.74
C ARG A 219 -28.19 49.57 -11.85
N GLY A 220 -28.89 48.76 -11.04
CA GLY A 220 -30.36 48.70 -10.99
C GLY A 220 -30.99 49.51 -9.84
N LYS A 221 -30.20 50.29 -9.12
CA LYS A 221 -30.63 51.37 -8.23
C LYS A 221 -30.25 52.69 -8.88
#